data_AF-A0A0G4IPE3-F1
#
_entry.id   AF-A0A0G4IPE3-F1
#
_cell.length_a   1.000
_cell.length_b   1.000
_cell.length_c   1.000
_cell.angle_alpha   90.00
_cell.angle_beta   90.00
_cell.angle_gamma   90.00
#
_symmetry.space_group_name_H-M   'P 1'
#
loop_
_entity.id
_entity.type
_entity.pdbx_description
1 polymer ?
#
loop_
_entity_poly.entity_id
_entity_poly.type
_entity_poly.pdbx_seq_one_letter_code
_entity_poly.pdbx_strand_id
1 'polypeptide(L)'
;MAAAHGVHVSEAIESQHATENTKLHALYAYYFIGLKQNQIALLYRKAPSTIGRWIERYERTGAVSRKATESQRKYTPEHREWIRDYFLANPLSFLDEAKLAFEINWKNDISLSTIWRILREYGFTRKLIVRRAIQIKEADIVRFFEELNAIDWTHSSLCFLDEFGLDNRDMLRRKGYALKGQELLFRGEFVRRPRSSLLCFIGCDGLEGTFLTEGTFDRQKFVECVREHALSGRVQKHPGRQSVWIMDGARIHCHHTIVEYLRDLGIIPIFLPAYCPMFNPIEIVFGLVKKSLRRWYAEGNVKPKDLPVVILTELKKFRRYDMRGLFKKCGFGANGKFNPGVAYKDITNRMTEAGFE
;
A
#
# COMPACT_ATOMS: atom_id res chain seq x y z
N MET A 1 20.86 41.27 -3.82
CA MET A 1 19.40 41.37 -3.61
C MET A 1 18.78 42.45 -4.52
N ALA A 2 19.05 42.41 -5.83
CA ALA A 2 18.43 43.28 -6.84
C ALA A 2 18.82 42.77 -8.25
N ALA A 3 18.20 41.69 -8.74
CA ALA A 3 18.39 41.23 -10.12
C ALA A 3 17.32 40.25 -10.65
N ALA A 4 16.20 40.03 -9.94
CA ALA A 4 15.24 38.97 -10.27
C ALA A 4 13.82 39.47 -10.59
N HIS A 5 13.61 40.75 -10.87
CA HIS A 5 12.27 41.31 -11.15
C HIS A 5 12.07 41.77 -12.61
N GLY A 6 13.08 41.66 -13.48
CA GLY A 6 13.01 42.14 -14.88
C GLY A 6 12.52 41.13 -15.91
N VAL A 7 12.47 39.83 -15.59
CA VAL A 7 12.30 38.75 -16.60
C VAL A 7 10.84 38.34 -16.81
N HIS A 8 9.92 38.67 -15.89
CA HIS A 8 8.52 38.21 -15.96
C HIS A 8 7.60 39.01 -16.89
N VAL A 9 7.98 40.23 -17.29
CA VAL A 9 7.09 41.12 -18.06
C VAL A 9 7.12 40.84 -19.55
N SER A 10 8.28 40.43 -20.10
CA SER A 10 8.44 40.17 -21.54
C SER A 10 7.67 38.95 -22.03
N GLU A 11 7.70 37.83 -21.30
CA GLU A 11 6.92 36.62 -21.65
C GLU A 11 5.39 36.84 -21.56
N ALA A 12 4.94 37.70 -20.65
CA ALA A 12 3.51 38.00 -20.47
C ALA A 12 2.92 38.88 -21.59
N ILE A 13 3.78 39.59 -22.34
CA ILE A 13 3.40 40.45 -23.47
C ILE A 13 3.20 39.61 -24.75
N GLU A 14 3.97 38.53 -24.92
CA GLU A 14 4.02 37.74 -26.15
C GLU A 14 3.00 36.58 -26.19
N SER A 15 2.37 36.22 -25.07
CA SER A 15 1.38 35.15 -25.04
C SER A 15 0.08 35.52 -25.78
N GLN A 16 -0.48 34.58 -26.54
CA GLN A 16 -1.76 34.77 -27.27
C GLN A 16 -2.93 35.09 -26.32
N HIS A 17 -2.87 34.63 -25.07
CA HIS A 17 -3.86 34.88 -24.03
C HIS A 17 -3.25 35.68 -22.87
N ALA A 18 -3.70 36.93 -22.70
CA ALA A 18 -3.27 37.78 -21.59
C ALA A 18 -3.69 37.19 -20.23
N THR A 19 -2.72 37.11 -19.31
CA THR A 19 -2.95 36.69 -17.93
C THR A 19 -3.80 37.72 -17.18
N GLU A 20 -4.34 37.35 -16.03
CA GLU A 20 -5.11 38.26 -15.17
C GLU A 20 -4.25 39.44 -14.70
N ASN A 21 -2.98 39.21 -14.34
CA ASN A 21 -2.04 40.27 -13.98
C ASN A 21 -1.76 41.24 -15.12
N THR A 22 -1.58 40.74 -16.36
CA THR A 22 -1.39 41.62 -17.53
C THR A 22 -2.57 42.58 -17.71
N LYS A 23 -3.79 42.07 -17.50
CA LYS A 23 -5.01 42.88 -17.60
C LYS A 23 -5.14 43.88 -16.46
N LEU A 24 -4.81 43.48 -15.21
CA LEU A 24 -4.79 44.38 -14.06
C LEU A 24 -3.77 45.52 -14.24
N HIS A 25 -2.57 45.22 -14.74
CA HIS A 25 -1.57 46.25 -15.03
C HIS A 25 -2.03 47.20 -16.15
N ALA A 26 -2.67 46.69 -17.19
CA ALA A 26 -3.26 47.52 -18.24
C ALA A 26 -4.35 48.46 -17.71
N LEU A 27 -5.21 47.99 -16.79
CA LEU A 27 -6.21 48.82 -16.14
C LEU A 27 -5.59 49.85 -15.20
N TYR A 28 -4.55 49.47 -14.44
CA TYR A 28 -3.81 50.40 -13.60
C TYR A 28 -3.18 51.53 -14.42
N ALA A 29 -2.57 51.18 -15.56
CA ALA A 29 -2.01 52.14 -16.49
C ALA A 29 -3.06 53.11 -17.07
N TYR A 30 -4.28 52.63 -17.30
CA TYR A 30 -5.38 53.46 -17.78
C TYR A 30 -5.90 54.43 -16.71
N TYR A 31 -6.23 53.93 -15.52
CA TYR A 31 -6.91 54.73 -14.49
C TYR A 31 -5.97 55.58 -13.62
N PHE A 32 -4.78 55.07 -13.30
CA PHE A 32 -3.90 55.71 -12.31
C PHE A 32 -2.67 56.37 -12.92
N ILE A 33 -2.21 55.89 -14.09
CA ILE A 33 -1.11 56.51 -14.83
C ILE A 33 -1.64 57.48 -15.92
N GLY A 34 -2.91 57.33 -16.34
CA GLY A 34 -3.55 58.19 -17.33
C GLY A 34 -3.15 57.89 -18.78
N LEU A 35 -2.62 56.70 -19.06
CA LEU A 35 -2.27 56.29 -20.42
C LEU A 35 -3.52 56.03 -21.26
N LYS A 36 -3.51 56.49 -22.50
CA LYS A 36 -4.62 56.25 -23.44
C LYS A 36 -4.61 54.80 -23.93
N GLN A 37 -5.79 54.29 -24.28
CA GLN A 37 -6.01 52.92 -24.76
C GLN A 37 -5.03 52.47 -25.85
N ASN A 38 -4.69 53.35 -26.81
CA ASN A 38 -3.74 53.04 -27.89
C ASN A 38 -2.29 52.90 -27.41
N GLN A 39 -1.90 53.65 -26.37
CA GLN A 39 -0.56 53.56 -25.78
C GLN A 39 -0.41 52.26 -24.98
N ILE A 40 -1.46 51.87 -24.26
CA ILE A 40 -1.51 50.60 -23.52
C ILE A 40 -1.51 49.42 -24.50
N ALA A 41 -2.26 49.51 -25.60
CA ALA A 41 -2.28 48.51 -26.66
C ALA A 41 -0.88 48.27 -27.23
N LEU A 42 -0.10 49.34 -27.46
CA LEU A 42 1.28 49.27 -27.92
C LEU A 42 2.20 48.64 -26.87
N LEU A 43 2.08 49.05 -25.60
CA LEU A 43 2.89 48.57 -24.48
C LEU A 43 2.74 47.05 -24.26
N TYR A 44 1.52 46.53 -24.40
CA TYR A 44 1.21 45.11 -24.21
C TYR A 44 1.12 44.30 -25.51
N ARG A 45 1.45 44.90 -26.66
CA ARG A 45 1.32 44.30 -28.00
C ARG A 45 -0.05 43.63 -28.24
N LYS A 46 -1.12 44.30 -27.82
CA LYS A 46 -2.50 43.84 -28.03
C LYS A 46 -3.25 44.79 -28.95
N ALA A 47 -4.29 44.30 -29.61
CA ALA A 47 -5.18 45.17 -30.38
C ALA A 47 -5.87 46.19 -29.45
N PRO A 48 -6.04 47.47 -29.85
CA PRO A 48 -6.73 48.47 -29.05
C PRO A 48 -8.12 48.00 -28.59
N SER A 49 -8.86 47.28 -29.44
CA SER A 49 -10.16 46.69 -29.12
C SER A 49 -10.10 45.67 -27.96
N THR A 50 -8.97 45.00 -27.76
CA THR A 50 -8.77 44.07 -26.64
C THR A 50 -8.63 44.81 -25.32
N ILE A 51 -7.86 45.91 -25.31
CA ILE A 51 -7.72 46.78 -24.14
C ILE A 51 -9.07 47.44 -23.81
N GLY A 52 -9.79 47.92 -24.83
CA GLY A 52 -11.13 48.49 -24.66
C GLY A 52 -12.11 47.51 -24.01
N ARG A 53 -12.12 46.24 -24.45
CA ARG A 53 -12.93 45.18 -23.84
C ARG A 53 -12.55 44.85 -22.39
N TRP A 54 -11.31 45.10 -21.98
CA TRP A 54 -10.89 44.92 -20.58
C TRP A 54 -11.37 46.08 -19.71
N ILE A 55 -11.26 47.32 -20.21
CA ILE A 55 -11.75 48.53 -19.54
C ILE A 55 -13.27 48.46 -19.36
N GLU A 56 -14.01 48.25 -20.45
CA GLU A 56 -15.48 48.16 -20.44
C GLU A 56 -15.97 47.06 -19.49
N ARG A 57 -15.28 45.92 -19.46
CA ARG A 57 -15.60 44.84 -18.53
C ARG A 57 -15.37 45.28 -17.08
N TYR A 58 -14.23 45.89 -16.79
CA TYR A 58 -13.90 46.35 -15.45
C TYR A 58 -14.90 47.41 -14.96
N GLU A 59 -15.27 48.36 -15.81
CA GLU A 59 -16.31 49.36 -15.52
C GLU A 59 -17.66 48.72 -15.21
N ARG A 60 -18.03 47.67 -15.97
CA ARG A 60 -19.32 47.01 -15.81
C ARG A 60 -19.39 46.03 -14.63
N THR A 61 -18.30 45.32 -14.32
CA THR A 61 -18.33 44.20 -13.38
C THR A 61 -17.35 44.32 -12.20
N GLY A 62 -16.49 45.33 -12.17
CA GLY A 62 -15.45 45.51 -11.14
C GLY A 62 -14.37 44.42 -11.13
N ALA A 63 -14.37 43.52 -12.13
CA ALA A 63 -13.53 42.33 -12.17
C ALA A 63 -12.97 42.07 -13.56
N VAL A 64 -11.77 41.49 -13.60
CA VAL A 64 -10.97 41.28 -14.82
C VAL A 64 -11.12 39.87 -15.38
N SER A 65 -11.46 38.92 -14.51
CA SER A 65 -11.73 37.53 -14.87
C SER A 65 -13.06 37.39 -15.64
N ARG A 66 -13.23 36.28 -16.35
CA ARG A 66 -14.54 35.92 -16.94
C ARG A 66 -15.43 35.42 -15.80
N LYS A 67 -16.70 35.85 -15.75
CA LYS A 67 -17.71 35.21 -14.89
C LYS A 67 -17.71 33.71 -15.20
N ALA A 68 -17.57 32.87 -14.18
CA ALA A 68 -17.66 31.43 -14.38
C ALA A 68 -19.03 31.12 -14.99
N THR A 69 -19.04 30.51 -16.17
CA THR A 69 -20.29 30.03 -16.76
C THR A 69 -20.82 28.93 -15.84
N GLU A 70 -22.03 29.09 -15.31
CA GLU A 70 -22.74 28.00 -14.65
C GLU A 70 -22.96 26.89 -15.68
N SER A 71 -22.07 25.91 -15.68
CA SER A 71 -22.24 24.70 -16.47
C SER A 71 -23.39 23.93 -15.85
N GLN A 72 -24.52 23.85 -16.56
CA GLN A 72 -25.54 22.87 -16.29
C GLN A 72 -24.89 21.48 -16.41
N ARG A 73 -24.64 20.85 -15.27
CA ARG A 73 -24.02 19.53 -15.21
C ARG A 73 -25.02 18.55 -15.81
N LYS A 74 -24.68 17.95 -16.97
CA LYS A 74 -25.51 16.95 -17.69
C LYS A 74 -26.12 15.85 -16.79
N TYR A 75 -25.43 15.50 -15.71
CA TYR A 75 -25.90 14.53 -14.71
C TYR A 75 -26.29 15.25 -13.43
N THR A 76 -27.54 15.03 -13.01
CA THR A 76 -28.17 15.59 -11.80
C THR A 76 -27.48 15.08 -10.53
N PRO A 77 -27.74 15.69 -9.36
CA PRO A 77 -27.29 15.14 -8.08
C PRO A 77 -27.73 13.68 -7.87
N GLU A 78 -28.98 13.36 -8.22
CA GLU A 78 -29.54 12.01 -8.14
C GLU A 78 -28.76 10.99 -8.99
N HIS A 79 -28.45 11.32 -10.26
CA HIS A 79 -27.61 10.45 -11.09
C HIS A 79 -26.23 10.19 -10.46
N ARG A 80 -25.64 11.22 -9.82
CA ARG A 80 -24.34 11.09 -9.18
C ARG A 80 -24.41 10.22 -7.93
N GLU A 81 -25.41 10.43 -7.08
CA GLU A 81 -25.65 9.64 -5.87
C GLU A 81 -25.90 8.19 -6.22
N TRP A 82 -26.68 7.92 -7.26
CA TRP A 82 -26.91 6.55 -7.75
C TRP A 82 -25.59 5.85 -8.13
N ILE A 83 -24.67 6.54 -8.82
CA ILE A 83 -23.35 5.97 -9.18
C ILE A 83 -22.53 5.67 -7.91
N ARG A 84 -22.55 6.56 -6.91
CA ARG A 84 -21.90 6.31 -5.62
C ARG A 84 -22.46 5.05 -4.99
N ASP A 85 -23.78 4.95 -4.89
CA ASP A 85 -24.48 3.87 -4.20
C ASP A 85 -24.30 2.53 -4.93
N TYR A 86 -24.26 2.56 -6.26
CA TYR A 86 -23.92 1.39 -7.08
C TYR A 86 -22.54 0.81 -6.70
N PHE A 87 -21.51 1.65 -6.56
CA PHE A 87 -20.17 1.20 -6.18
C PHE A 87 -20.02 0.86 -4.68
N LEU A 88 -20.88 1.41 -3.81
CA LEU A 88 -20.95 0.96 -2.41
C LEU A 88 -21.54 -0.45 -2.32
N ALA A 89 -22.58 -0.74 -3.10
CA ALA A 89 -23.19 -2.07 -3.18
C ALA A 89 -22.35 -3.07 -3.98
N ASN A 90 -21.65 -2.61 -5.01
CA ASN A 90 -20.88 -3.44 -5.94
C ASN A 90 -19.42 -2.95 -6.04
N PRO A 91 -18.61 -3.08 -4.97
CA PRO A 91 -17.27 -2.48 -4.90
C PRO A 91 -16.24 -3.08 -5.87
N LEU A 92 -16.57 -4.20 -6.52
CA LEU A 92 -15.70 -4.89 -7.48
C LEU A 92 -16.04 -4.58 -8.94
N SER A 93 -17.10 -3.82 -9.19
CA SER A 93 -17.53 -3.53 -10.56
C SER A 93 -16.49 -2.74 -11.35
N PHE A 94 -16.41 -3.03 -12.64
CA PHE A 94 -15.67 -2.21 -13.58
C PHE A 94 -16.49 -0.96 -13.99
N LEU A 95 -15.81 0.05 -14.56
CA LEU A 95 -16.47 1.29 -14.96
C LEU A 95 -17.49 1.09 -16.09
N ASP A 96 -17.24 0.13 -16.98
CA ASP A 96 -18.12 -0.25 -18.09
C ASP A 96 -19.35 -1.03 -17.62
N GLU A 97 -19.23 -1.87 -16.61
CA GLU A 97 -20.38 -2.49 -15.93
C GLU A 97 -21.27 -1.43 -15.28
N ALA A 98 -20.67 -0.46 -14.58
CA ALA A 98 -21.41 0.66 -13.99
C ALA A 98 -22.08 1.54 -15.05
N LYS A 99 -21.42 1.77 -16.21
CA LYS A 99 -22.01 2.47 -17.36
C LYS A 99 -23.25 1.75 -17.86
N LEU A 100 -23.14 0.44 -18.11
CA LEU A 100 -24.26 -0.36 -18.58
C LEU A 100 -25.44 -0.33 -17.60
N ALA A 101 -25.16 -0.49 -16.30
CA ALA A 101 -26.18 -0.42 -15.27
C ALA A 101 -26.86 0.96 -15.19
N PHE A 102 -26.08 2.03 -15.32
CA PHE A 102 -26.61 3.40 -15.38
C PHE A 102 -27.52 3.61 -16.58
N GLU A 103 -27.10 3.16 -17.76
CA GLU A 103 -27.88 3.26 -19.01
C GLU A 103 -29.18 2.47 -18.95
N ILE A 104 -29.16 1.28 -18.34
CA ILE A 104 -30.37 0.48 -18.15
C ILE A 104 -31.36 1.20 -17.24
N ASN A 105 -30.87 1.77 -16.12
CA ASN A 105 -31.69 2.42 -15.10
C ASN A 105 -32.28 3.76 -15.57
N TRP A 106 -31.46 4.61 -16.18
CA TRP A 106 -31.81 5.99 -16.50
C TRP A 106 -32.09 6.25 -17.99
N LYS A 107 -31.91 5.24 -18.85
CA LYS A 107 -32.03 5.34 -20.32
C LYS A 107 -31.17 6.47 -20.94
N ASN A 108 -30.09 6.82 -20.24
CA ASN A 108 -29.19 7.93 -20.59
C ASN A 108 -27.76 7.43 -20.70
N ASP A 109 -27.05 7.79 -21.79
CA ASP A 109 -25.64 7.47 -21.95
C ASP A 109 -24.75 8.21 -20.95
N ILE A 110 -23.72 7.52 -20.46
CA ILE A 110 -22.65 8.10 -19.66
C ILE A 110 -21.26 7.59 -20.07
N SER A 111 -20.30 8.50 -20.18
CA SER A 111 -18.91 8.11 -20.46
C SER A 111 -18.21 7.55 -19.22
N LEU A 112 -17.27 6.61 -19.41
CA LEU A 112 -16.42 6.06 -18.34
C LEU A 112 -15.66 7.15 -17.58
N SER A 113 -15.18 8.16 -18.31
CA SER A 113 -14.49 9.33 -17.73
C SER A 113 -15.40 10.12 -16.80
N THR A 114 -16.69 10.24 -17.13
CA THR A 114 -17.66 10.91 -16.25
C THR A 114 -17.92 10.13 -14.98
N ILE A 115 -18.13 8.81 -15.09
CA ILE A 115 -18.30 7.93 -13.91
C ILE A 115 -17.08 8.07 -13.00
N TRP A 116 -15.87 7.95 -13.56
CA TRP A 116 -14.64 8.09 -12.78
C TRP A 116 -14.52 9.46 -12.08
N ARG A 117 -14.90 10.54 -12.76
CA ARG A 117 -14.91 11.88 -12.16
C ARG A 117 -15.89 11.97 -10.99
N ILE A 118 -17.11 11.42 -11.14
CA ILE A 118 -18.13 11.39 -10.09
C ILE A 118 -17.62 10.58 -8.89
N LEU A 119 -17.02 9.41 -9.11
CA LEU A 119 -16.41 8.62 -8.05
C LEU A 119 -15.35 9.41 -7.28
N ARG A 120 -14.48 10.15 -7.98
CA ARG A 120 -13.49 11.01 -7.34
C ARG A 120 -14.11 12.16 -6.55
N GLU A 121 -15.23 12.73 -7.01
CA GLU A 121 -15.99 13.76 -6.26
C GLU A 121 -16.47 13.20 -4.91
N TYR A 122 -16.85 11.92 -4.84
CA TYR A 122 -17.21 11.22 -3.60
C TYR A 122 -16.03 10.59 -2.85
N GLY A 123 -14.79 10.90 -3.22
CA GLY A 123 -13.60 10.41 -2.52
C GLY A 123 -13.22 8.96 -2.82
N PHE A 124 -13.84 8.31 -3.81
CA PHE A 124 -13.42 6.97 -4.22
C PHE A 124 -12.01 7.00 -4.83
N THR A 125 -11.23 5.99 -4.47
CA THR A 125 -9.89 5.76 -5.02
C THR A 125 -9.75 4.30 -5.39
N ARG A 126 -8.98 3.99 -6.43
CA ARG A 126 -8.68 2.60 -6.79
C ARG A 126 -7.79 1.98 -5.71
N LYS A 127 -8.30 0.96 -5.02
CA LYS A 127 -7.55 0.23 -3.98
C LYS A 127 -7.06 -1.12 -4.50
N LEU A 128 -6.01 -1.64 -3.89
CA LEU A 128 -5.66 -3.06 -4.02
C LEU A 128 -6.68 -3.87 -3.22
N ILE A 129 -7.28 -4.88 -3.84
CA ILE A 129 -8.19 -5.79 -3.16
C ILE A 129 -7.38 -6.67 -2.21
N VAL A 130 -7.72 -6.61 -0.93
CA VAL A 130 -7.22 -7.57 0.07
C VAL A 130 -8.21 -8.73 0.12
N ARG A 131 -7.79 -9.90 -0.36
CA ARG A 131 -8.61 -11.12 -0.26
C ARG A 131 -8.45 -11.71 1.14
N ARG A 132 -9.58 -11.99 1.80
CA ARG A 132 -9.64 -12.75 3.05
C ARG A 132 -10.25 -14.11 2.77
N ALA A 133 -9.73 -15.14 3.42
CA ALA A 133 -10.26 -16.48 3.30
C ALA A 133 -11.62 -16.54 4.00
N ILE A 134 -12.62 -17.15 3.36
CA ILE A 134 -13.96 -17.33 3.94
C ILE A 134 -13.92 -18.29 5.15
N GLN A 135 -12.85 -19.07 5.27
CA GLN A 135 -12.60 -20.04 6.32
C GLN A 135 -12.10 -19.43 7.64
N ILE A 136 -11.82 -18.12 7.70
CA ILE A 136 -11.43 -17.46 8.96
C ILE A 136 -12.61 -17.56 9.93
N LYS A 137 -12.38 -18.14 11.11
CA LYS A 137 -13.38 -18.23 12.18
C LYS A 137 -13.05 -17.24 13.28
N GLU A 138 -14.02 -16.42 13.67
CA GLU A 138 -13.86 -15.45 14.76
C GLU A 138 -13.51 -16.15 16.09
N ALA A 139 -14.08 -17.32 16.36
CA ALA A 139 -13.75 -18.13 17.53
C ALA A 139 -12.25 -18.50 17.62
N ASP A 140 -11.58 -18.77 16.49
CA ASP A 140 -10.14 -19.05 16.49
C ASP A 140 -9.31 -17.80 16.81
N ILE A 141 -9.80 -16.62 16.42
CA ILE A 141 -9.17 -15.33 16.74
C ILE A 141 -9.33 -15.03 18.23
N VAL A 142 -10.53 -15.26 18.79
CA VAL A 142 -10.79 -15.11 20.23
C VAL A 142 -9.91 -16.05 21.03
N ARG A 143 -9.84 -17.34 20.66
CA ARG A 143 -8.92 -18.31 21.29
C ARG A 143 -7.48 -17.80 21.32
N PHE A 144 -6.97 -17.37 20.17
CA PHE A 144 -5.59 -16.86 20.07
C PHE A 144 -5.39 -15.60 20.94
N PHE A 145 -6.37 -14.69 20.97
CA PHE A 145 -6.34 -13.51 21.82
C PHE A 145 -6.29 -13.87 23.31
N GLU A 146 -7.14 -14.79 23.76
CA GLU A 146 -7.19 -15.27 25.14
C GLU A 146 -5.87 -15.96 25.54
N GLU A 147 -5.38 -16.88 24.71
CA GLU A 147 -4.11 -17.58 24.93
C GLU A 147 -2.92 -16.61 25.09
N LEU A 148 -2.82 -15.61 24.20
CA LEU A 148 -1.73 -14.62 24.27
C LEU A 148 -1.85 -13.69 25.47
N ASN A 149 -3.07 -13.25 25.81
CA ASN A 149 -3.27 -12.31 26.91
C ASN A 149 -3.20 -12.98 28.29
N ALA A 150 -3.28 -14.31 28.36
CA ALA A 150 -3.05 -15.11 29.57
C ALA A 150 -1.55 -15.25 29.92
N ILE A 151 -0.64 -14.88 29.01
CA ILE A 151 0.81 -14.99 29.19
C ILE A 151 1.39 -13.59 29.42
N ASP A 152 2.33 -13.47 30.36
CA ASP A 152 3.10 -12.23 30.52
C ASP A 152 4.23 -12.17 29.48
N TRP A 153 3.98 -11.49 28.36
CA TRP A 153 4.95 -11.38 27.28
C TRP A 153 5.37 -9.93 27.01
N THR A 154 6.59 -9.79 26.51
CA THR A 154 7.14 -8.54 25.99
C THR A 154 7.56 -8.76 24.54
N HIS A 155 7.82 -7.70 23.77
CA HIS A 155 8.35 -7.88 22.41
C HIS A 155 9.63 -8.72 22.37
N SER A 156 10.48 -8.64 23.39
CA SER A 156 11.69 -9.46 23.49
C SER A 156 11.43 -10.94 23.78
N SER A 157 10.31 -11.28 24.42
CA SER A 157 9.98 -12.69 24.67
C SER A 157 9.33 -13.36 23.45
N LEU A 158 8.80 -12.61 22.49
CA LEU A 158 8.18 -13.17 21.28
C LEU A 158 9.22 -13.62 20.23
N CYS A 159 8.97 -14.78 19.64
CA CYS A 159 9.66 -15.31 18.48
C CYS A 159 8.63 -15.79 17.47
N PHE A 160 8.73 -15.39 16.20
CA PHE A 160 7.86 -15.87 15.13
C PHE A 160 8.68 -16.76 14.19
N LEU A 161 8.10 -17.89 13.78
CA LEU A 161 8.71 -18.79 12.81
C LEU A 161 7.75 -19.18 11.71
N ASP A 162 8.30 -19.35 10.51
CA ASP A 162 7.56 -19.74 9.31
C ASP A 162 8.52 -20.14 8.18
N GLU A 163 8.02 -20.90 7.20
CA GLU A 163 8.74 -21.27 6.01
C GLU A 163 8.67 -20.19 4.92
N PHE A 164 9.83 -19.67 4.58
CA PHE A 164 10.02 -18.83 3.41
C PHE A 164 10.46 -19.65 2.21
N GLY A 165 9.58 -19.84 1.25
CA GLY A 165 9.97 -20.41 -0.03
C GLY A 165 9.83 -19.42 -1.19
N LEU A 166 10.84 -19.45 -2.06
CA LEU A 166 10.91 -18.65 -3.28
C LEU A 166 11.22 -19.53 -4.48
N ASP A 167 10.57 -19.24 -5.60
CA ASP A 167 11.05 -19.64 -6.92
C ASP A 167 11.51 -18.41 -7.73
N ASN A 168 12.02 -18.63 -8.93
CA ASN A 168 12.50 -17.54 -9.79
C ASN A 168 11.41 -16.49 -10.11
N ARG A 169 10.14 -16.88 -10.18
CA ARG A 169 9.02 -16.01 -10.58
C ARG A 169 8.63 -15.02 -9.49
N ASP A 170 8.86 -15.37 -8.22
CA ASP A 170 8.61 -14.49 -7.09
C ASP A 170 9.47 -13.20 -7.13
N MET A 171 10.63 -13.29 -7.81
CA MET A 171 11.63 -12.24 -7.93
C MET A 171 11.55 -11.46 -9.23
N LEU A 172 10.66 -11.82 -10.16
CA LEU A 172 10.56 -11.13 -11.45
C LEU A 172 9.82 -9.79 -11.33
N ARG A 173 10.27 -8.81 -12.11
CA ARG A 173 9.58 -7.53 -12.26
C ARG A 173 8.27 -7.75 -13.01
N ARG A 174 7.18 -7.20 -12.46
CA ARG A 174 5.82 -7.38 -13.01
C ARG A 174 5.31 -6.22 -13.86
N LYS A 175 6.06 -5.11 -13.88
CA LYS A 175 5.66 -3.85 -14.52
C LYS A 175 6.90 -3.17 -15.09
N GLY A 176 6.73 -2.51 -16.23
CA GLY A 176 7.71 -1.65 -16.87
C GLY A 176 7.02 -0.55 -17.66
N TYR A 177 7.79 0.24 -18.40
CA TYR A 177 7.29 1.35 -19.20
C TYR A 177 7.55 1.05 -20.69
N ALA A 178 6.56 1.34 -21.53
CA ALA A 178 6.65 1.34 -22.99
C ALA A 178 5.94 2.58 -23.53
N LEU A 179 6.25 2.96 -24.78
CA LEU A 179 5.56 4.06 -25.43
C LEU A 179 4.07 3.72 -25.62
N LYS A 180 3.21 4.75 -25.60
CA LYS A 180 1.78 4.57 -25.81
C LYS A 180 1.53 3.87 -27.15
N GLY A 181 0.75 2.79 -27.13
CA GLY A 181 0.45 1.99 -28.33
C GLY A 181 1.50 0.94 -28.68
N GLN A 182 2.58 0.79 -27.88
CA GLN A 182 3.58 -0.27 -28.05
C GLN A 182 3.46 -1.32 -26.96
N GLU A 183 3.68 -2.58 -27.33
CA GLU A 183 3.79 -3.69 -26.38
C GLU A 183 5.16 -3.69 -25.69
N LEU A 184 5.16 -3.94 -24.38
CA LEU A 184 6.39 -4.18 -23.63
C LEU A 184 6.78 -5.65 -23.72
N LEU A 185 7.61 -5.99 -24.71
CA LEU A 185 8.11 -7.35 -24.90
C LEU A 185 9.39 -7.57 -24.09
N PHE A 186 9.42 -8.60 -23.24
CA PHE A 186 10.59 -9.03 -22.50
C PHE A 186 10.82 -10.52 -22.72
N ARG A 187 12.02 -10.90 -23.16
CA ARG A 187 12.43 -12.30 -23.34
C ARG A 187 13.31 -12.70 -22.17
N GLY A 188 12.88 -13.71 -21.43
CA GLY A 188 13.55 -14.19 -20.22
C GLY A 188 13.47 -15.71 -20.08
N GLU A 189 13.94 -16.21 -18.94
CA GLU A 189 13.90 -17.63 -18.62
C GLU A 189 12.57 -17.94 -17.92
N PHE A 190 11.55 -18.27 -18.73
CA PHE A 190 10.22 -18.61 -18.22
C PHE A 190 10.10 -20.03 -17.64
N VAL A 191 11.23 -20.74 -17.50
CA VAL A 191 11.27 -22.08 -16.89
C VAL A 191 11.16 -21.95 -15.38
N ARG A 192 10.23 -22.69 -14.78
CA ARG A 192 10.09 -22.74 -13.32
C ARG A 192 11.30 -23.48 -12.73
N ARG A 193 12.08 -22.78 -11.91
CA ARG A 193 13.20 -23.37 -11.17
C ARG A 193 12.72 -24.03 -9.87
N PRO A 194 13.48 -25.00 -9.31
CA PRO A 194 13.17 -25.58 -8.01
C PRO A 194 13.02 -24.49 -6.94
N ARG A 195 12.08 -24.69 -6.01
CA ARG A 195 11.84 -23.78 -4.90
C ARG A 195 12.97 -23.92 -3.88
N SER A 196 13.58 -22.82 -3.49
CA SER A 196 14.44 -22.77 -2.31
C SER A 196 13.56 -22.47 -1.11
N SER A 197 13.55 -23.34 -0.10
CA SER A 197 12.77 -23.15 1.12
C SER A 197 13.67 -22.96 2.32
N LEU A 198 13.36 -21.96 3.13
CA LEU A 198 14.07 -21.63 4.36
C LEU A 198 13.10 -21.59 5.54
N LEU A 199 13.48 -22.17 6.67
CA LEU A 199 12.78 -21.95 7.92
C LEU A 199 13.42 -20.76 8.62
N CYS A 200 12.64 -19.72 8.88
CA CYS A 200 13.13 -18.47 9.45
C CYS A 200 12.55 -18.24 10.84
N PHE A 201 13.34 -17.61 11.72
CA PHE A 201 12.94 -17.20 13.06
C PHE A 201 13.20 -15.71 13.21
N ILE A 202 12.21 -14.93 13.65
CA ILE A 202 12.37 -13.50 13.93
C ILE A 202 11.96 -13.17 15.36
N GLY A 203 12.77 -12.32 16.00
CA GLY A 203 12.47 -11.68 17.28
C GLY A 203 12.31 -10.17 17.09
N CYS A 204 12.14 -9.42 18.19
CA CYS A 204 11.97 -7.98 18.10
C CYS A 204 13.21 -7.24 17.54
N ASP A 205 14.40 -7.82 17.63
CA ASP A 205 15.66 -7.20 17.21
C ASP A 205 16.16 -7.68 15.84
N GLY A 206 15.40 -8.56 15.17
CA GLY A 206 15.67 -8.96 13.80
C GLY A 206 15.49 -10.44 13.52
N LEU A 207 16.20 -10.91 12.50
CA LEU A 207 16.28 -12.32 12.10
C LEU A 207 17.23 -13.09 13.02
N GLU A 208 16.68 -14.06 13.75
CA GLU A 208 17.32 -14.79 14.85
C GLU A 208 17.84 -16.17 14.43
N GLY A 209 17.24 -16.76 13.40
CA GLY A 209 17.58 -18.08 12.88
C GLY A 209 17.15 -18.24 11.43
N THR A 210 17.93 -18.99 10.65
CA THR A 210 17.57 -19.34 9.27
C THR A 210 18.19 -20.68 8.91
N PHE A 211 17.36 -21.60 8.45
CA PHE A 211 17.77 -22.94 8.05
C PHE A 211 17.33 -23.20 6.62
N LEU A 212 18.21 -23.75 5.80
CA LEU A 212 17.93 -24.04 4.39
C LEU A 212 17.56 -25.51 4.25
N THR A 213 16.56 -25.81 3.41
CA THR A 213 16.32 -27.14 2.89
C THR A 213 16.22 -27.11 1.37
N GLU A 214 16.62 -28.20 0.72
CA GLU A 214 16.27 -28.42 -0.68
C GLU A 214 14.81 -28.88 -0.75
N GLY A 215 14.01 -28.27 -1.64
CA GLY A 215 12.60 -28.61 -1.77
C GLY A 215 11.73 -28.09 -0.62
N THR A 216 10.87 -28.93 -0.05
CA THR A 216 9.94 -28.59 1.03
C THR A 216 10.46 -29.15 2.34
N PHE A 217 10.21 -28.46 3.46
CA PHE A 217 10.49 -29.02 4.78
C PHE A 217 9.63 -30.26 5.02
N ASP A 218 10.28 -31.39 5.23
CA ASP A 218 9.63 -32.52 5.88
C ASP A 218 9.63 -32.33 7.41
N ARG A 219 8.91 -33.21 8.10
CA ARG A 219 8.80 -33.16 9.56
C ARG A 219 10.16 -33.32 10.25
N GLN A 220 11.00 -34.22 9.76
CA GLN A 220 12.28 -34.52 10.40
C GLN A 220 13.19 -33.28 10.34
N LYS A 221 13.33 -32.69 9.17
CA LYS A 221 14.12 -31.48 8.96
C LYS A 221 13.59 -30.30 9.75
N PHE A 222 12.27 -30.12 9.80
CA PHE A 222 11.65 -29.09 10.62
C PHE A 222 12.02 -29.24 12.11
N VAL A 223 11.88 -30.46 12.65
CA VAL A 223 12.20 -30.76 14.06
C VAL A 223 13.69 -30.54 14.35
N GLU A 224 14.59 -30.96 13.45
CA GLU A 224 16.03 -30.70 13.58
C GLU A 224 16.32 -29.20 13.70
N CYS A 225 15.77 -28.39 12.80
CA CYS A 225 15.99 -26.94 12.77
C CYS A 225 15.39 -26.23 14.00
N VAL A 226 14.20 -26.65 14.45
CA VAL A 226 13.58 -26.12 15.66
C VAL A 226 14.43 -26.41 16.89
N ARG A 227 14.91 -27.66 17.04
CA ARG A 227 15.79 -28.06 18.15
C ARG A 227 17.08 -27.25 18.15
N GLU A 228 17.71 -27.12 17.00
CA GLU A 228 18.94 -26.35 16.85
C GLU A 228 18.72 -24.87 17.22
N HIS A 229 17.60 -24.27 16.81
CA HIS A 229 17.28 -22.89 17.18
C HIS A 229 17.00 -22.73 18.68
N ALA A 230 16.20 -23.63 19.26
CA ALA A 230 15.86 -23.62 20.68
C ALA A 230 17.11 -23.73 21.57
N LEU A 231 18.12 -24.48 21.14
CA LEU A 231 19.39 -24.68 21.84
C LEU A 231 20.50 -23.69 21.45
N SER A 232 20.18 -22.65 20.66
CA SER A 232 21.19 -21.72 20.12
C SER A 232 21.87 -20.80 21.16
N GLY A 233 21.49 -20.89 22.44
CA GLY A 233 21.92 -20.00 23.53
C GLY A 233 21.30 -18.60 23.49
N ARG A 234 20.53 -18.27 22.44
CA ARG A 234 19.79 -17.00 22.31
C ARG A 234 18.39 -17.05 22.92
N VAL A 235 17.82 -18.24 22.99
CA VAL A 235 16.48 -18.52 23.52
C VAL A 235 16.60 -18.81 25.01
N GLN A 236 15.72 -18.19 25.79
CA GLN A 236 15.65 -18.35 27.24
C GLN A 236 14.31 -18.96 27.65
N LYS A 237 14.28 -19.58 28.82
CA LYS A 237 13.03 -20.02 29.46
C LYS A 237 12.13 -18.82 29.75
N HIS A 238 10.82 -19.00 29.59
CA HIS A 238 9.82 -17.98 29.91
C HIS A 238 9.97 -17.46 31.36
N PRO A 239 9.91 -16.12 31.61
CA PRO A 239 9.54 -15.03 30.69
C PRO A 239 10.69 -14.39 29.89
N GLY A 240 11.82 -15.09 29.75
CA GLY A 240 13.02 -14.58 29.09
C GLY A 240 12.89 -14.33 27.57
N ARG A 241 14.02 -13.93 26.97
CA ARG A 241 14.11 -13.62 25.54
C ARG A 241 13.68 -14.81 24.66
N GLN A 242 12.86 -14.54 23.64
CA GLN A 242 12.36 -15.52 22.66
C GLN A 242 11.70 -16.76 23.31
N SER A 243 11.09 -16.61 24.48
CA SER A 243 10.45 -17.70 25.21
C SER A 243 9.02 -18.02 24.78
N VAL A 244 8.39 -17.19 23.94
CA VAL A 244 7.02 -17.40 23.42
C VAL A 244 7.10 -17.50 21.91
N TRP A 245 6.84 -18.70 21.37
CA TRP A 245 6.99 -18.99 19.95
C TRP A 245 5.63 -18.99 19.26
N ILE A 246 5.47 -18.15 18.25
CA ILE A 246 4.23 -18.01 17.49
C ILE A 246 4.43 -18.56 16.08
N MET A 247 3.61 -19.53 15.69
CA MET A 247 3.67 -20.20 14.39
C MET A 247 2.27 -20.46 13.83
N ASP A 248 2.17 -20.76 12.53
CA ASP A 248 0.89 -21.14 11.94
C ASP A 248 0.46 -22.56 12.37
N GLY A 249 -0.81 -22.90 12.07
CA GLY A 249 -1.38 -24.21 12.41
C GLY A 249 -1.02 -25.36 11.46
N ALA A 250 0.09 -25.29 10.72
CA ALA A 250 0.50 -26.39 9.84
C ALA A 250 0.70 -27.70 10.61
N ARG A 251 0.38 -28.84 9.97
CA ARG A 251 0.48 -30.17 10.62
C ARG A 251 1.86 -30.50 11.17
N ILE A 252 2.91 -29.96 10.56
CA ILE A 252 4.30 -30.14 11.02
C ILE A 252 4.63 -29.29 12.26
N HIS A 253 3.97 -28.13 12.41
CA HIS A 253 4.13 -27.23 13.56
C HIS A 253 3.39 -27.75 14.80
N CYS A 254 2.17 -28.26 14.60
CA CYS A 254 1.31 -28.73 15.68
C CYS A 254 1.64 -30.16 16.16
N HIS A 255 2.79 -30.73 15.77
CA HIS A 255 3.12 -32.09 16.16
C HIS A 255 3.39 -32.19 17.66
N HIS A 256 2.72 -33.12 18.36
CA HIS A 256 2.79 -33.18 19.82
C HIS A 256 4.24 -33.27 20.35
N THR A 257 5.11 -34.07 19.73
CA THR A 257 6.51 -34.22 20.16
C THR A 257 7.30 -32.92 20.12
N ILE A 258 7.04 -32.02 19.17
CA ILE A 258 7.76 -30.74 19.13
C ILE A 258 7.20 -29.77 20.17
N VAL A 259 5.89 -29.79 20.38
CA VAL A 259 5.20 -28.98 21.39
C VAL A 259 5.66 -29.36 22.81
N GLU A 260 5.68 -30.65 23.11
CA GLU A 260 6.17 -31.20 24.38
C GLU A 260 7.64 -30.82 24.60
N TYR A 261 8.49 -31.05 23.60
CA TYR A 261 9.90 -30.69 23.67
C TYR A 261 10.14 -29.19 23.93
N LEU A 262 9.42 -28.29 23.26
CA LEU A 262 9.54 -26.85 23.50
C LEU A 262 9.11 -26.49 24.92
N ARG A 263 8.03 -27.09 25.42
CA ARG A 263 7.55 -26.87 26.79
C ARG A 263 8.54 -27.36 27.84
N ASP A 264 9.22 -28.48 27.61
CA ASP A 264 10.27 -28.98 28.52
C ASP A 264 11.46 -28.01 28.62
N LEU A 265 11.77 -27.28 27.55
CA LEU A 265 12.76 -26.20 27.55
C LEU A 265 12.24 -24.89 28.17
N GLY A 266 10.96 -24.86 28.58
CA GLY A 266 10.31 -23.68 29.11
C GLY A 266 9.96 -22.63 28.05
N ILE A 267 9.79 -23.06 26.80
CA ILE A 267 9.29 -22.26 25.68
C ILE A 267 7.79 -22.50 25.55
N ILE A 268 7.03 -21.43 25.34
CA ILE A 268 5.57 -21.47 25.18
C ILE A 268 5.21 -21.38 23.69
N PRO A 269 4.85 -22.49 23.03
CA PRO A 269 4.33 -22.45 21.67
C PRO A 269 2.86 -21.99 21.63
N ILE A 270 2.55 -21.04 20.76
CA ILE A 270 1.20 -20.50 20.49
C ILE A 270 0.93 -20.54 18.99
N PHE A 271 -0.27 -20.95 18.60
CA PHE A 271 -0.64 -21.15 17.20
C PHE A 271 -1.58 -20.07 16.69
N LEU A 272 -1.21 -19.47 15.55
CA LEU A 272 -2.03 -18.49 14.86
C LEU A 272 -3.39 -19.08 14.45
N PRO A 273 -4.45 -18.26 14.40
CA PRO A 273 -5.70 -18.66 13.77
C PRO A 273 -5.48 -19.04 12.30
N ALA A 274 -6.24 -20.02 11.82
CA ALA A 274 -6.13 -20.46 10.42
C ALA A 274 -6.40 -19.28 9.46
N TYR A 275 -5.63 -19.23 8.37
CA TYR A 275 -5.74 -18.19 7.34
C TYR A 275 -5.56 -16.74 7.84
N CYS A 276 -4.86 -16.54 8.96
CA CYS A 276 -4.61 -15.22 9.54
C CYS A 276 -3.13 -14.75 9.44
N PRO A 277 -2.53 -14.68 8.23
CA PRO A 277 -1.15 -14.22 8.07
C PRO A 277 -0.96 -12.74 8.43
N MET A 278 -2.06 -11.96 8.55
CA MET A 278 -1.98 -10.56 9.00
C MET A 278 -1.54 -10.43 10.46
N PHE A 279 -1.68 -11.49 11.26
CA PHE A 279 -1.17 -11.57 12.63
C PHE A 279 0.27 -12.11 12.69
N ASN A 280 0.91 -12.42 11.55
CA ASN A 280 2.27 -12.94 11.51
C ASN A 280 3.26 -11.89 10.97
N PRO A 281 4.08 -11.24 11.81
CA PRO A 281 5.05 -10.24 11.37
C PRO A 281 6.09 -10.79 10.37
N ILE A 282 6.39 -12.09 10.41
CA ILE A 282 7.39 -12.70 9.52
C ILE A 282 6.94 -12.67 8.04
N GLU A 283 5.63 -12.73 7.80
CA GLU A 283 5.05 -12.59 6.46
C GLU A 283 5.29 -11.19 5.87
N ILE A 284 5.32 -10.17 6.73
CA ILE A 284 5.69 -8.81 6.29
C ILE A 284 7.17 -8.77 5.88
N VAL A 285 8.05 -9.41 6.66
CA VAL A 285 9.49 -9.51 6.35
C VAL A 285 9.68 -10.23 5.01
N PHE A 286 9.01 -11.36 4.81
CA PHE A 286 9.02 -12.12 3.55
C PHE A 286 8.55 -11.27 2.36
N GLY A 287 7.49 -10.48 2.55
CA GLY A 287 7.02 -9.51 1.55
C GLY A 287 8.07 -8.44 1.21
N LEU A 288 8.81 -7.94 2.20
CA LEU A 288 9.89 -6.96 2.02
C LEU A 288 11.10 -7.58 1.29
N VAL A 289 11.50 -8.81 1.64
CA VAL A 289 12.55 -9.56 0.94
C VAL A 289 12.18 -9.76 -0.52
N LYS A 290 10.96 -10.25 -0.80
CA LYS A 290 10.44 -10.39 -2.18
C LYS A 290 10.47 -9.06 -2.94
N LYS A 291 10.11 -7.95 -2.28
CA LYS A 291 10.14 -6.61 -2.89
C LYS A 291 11.57 -6.16 -3.21
N SER A 292 12.52 -6.44 -2.33
CA SER A 292 13.94 -6.15 -2.54
C SER A 292 14.50 -6.95 -3.71
N LEU A 293 14.27 -8.27 -3.73
CA LEU A 293 14.69 -9.15 -4.83
C LEU A 293 14.16 -8.67 -6.18
N ARG A 294 12.87 -8.33 -6.28
CA ARG A 294 12.28 -7.76 -7.52
C ARG A 294 12.95 -6.49 -8.01
N ARG A 295 13.66 -5.75 -7.14
CA ARG A 295 14.34 -4.51 -7.52
C ARG A 295 15.64 -4.78 -8.26
N TRP A 296 16.43 -5.75 -7.84
CA TRP A 296 17.79 -5.94 -8.36
C TRP A 296 18.01 -7.28 -9.07
N TYR A 297 17.20 -8.30 -8.79
CA TYR A 297 17.28 -9.58 -9.49
C TYR A 297 17.06 -9.37 -10.99
N ALA A 298 17.98 -9.90 -11.78
CA ALA A 298 17.93 -9.89 -13.24
C ALA A 298 18.00 -11.34 -13.74
N GLU A 299 17.07 -11.70 -14.61
CA GLU A 299 17.03 -13.03 -15.23
C GLU A 299 18.33 -13.32 -15.98
N GLY A 300 18.79 -14.57 -15.94
CA GLY A 300 20.06 -15.00 -16.55
C GLY A 300 21.32 -14.68 -15.74
N ASN A 301 21.29 -13.70 -14.83
CA ASN A 301 22.48 -13.29 -14.06
C ASN A 301 22.78 -14.17 -12.84
N VAL A 302 21.78 -14.91 -12.35
CA VAL A 302 21.92 -15.79 -11.16
C VAL A 302 21.74 -17.23 -11.60
N LYS A 303 22.75 -18.07 -11.36
CA LYS A 303 22.65 -19.51 -11.63
C LYS A 303 21.70 -20.15 -10.63
N PRO A 304 20.94 -21.22 -11.00
CA PRO A 304 19.98 -21.86 -10.10
C PRO A 304 20.56 -22.26 -8.75
N LYS A 305 21.79 -22.80 -8.74
CA LYS A 305 22.50 -23.22 -7.53
C LYS A 305 22.85 -22.09 -6.57
N ASP A 306 22.93 -20.85 -7.07
CA ASP A 306 23.31 -19.67 -6.27
C ASP A 306 22.07 -18.96 -5.70
N LEU A 307 20.87 -19.41 -6.08
CA LEU A 307 19.61 -18.80 -5.65
C LEU A 307 19.42 -18.83 -4.12
N PRO A 308 19.69 -19.93 -3.40
CA PRO A 308 19.64 -19.92 -1.94
C PRO A 308 20.56 -18.86 -1.31
N VAL A 309 21.77 -18.67 -1.86
CA VAL A 309 22.75 -17.70 -1.36
C VAL A 309 22.25 -16.26 -1.56
N VAL A 310 21.64 -15.99 -2.71
CA VAL A 310 20.99 -14.70 -3.00
C VAL A 310 19.89 -14.40 -1.98
N ILE A 311 19.01 -15.38 -1.72
CA ILE A 311 17.90 -15.23 -0.78
C ILE A 311 18.41 -15.01 0.64
N LEU A 312 19.40 -15.80 1.07
CA LEU A 312 20.05 -15.65 2.37
C LEU A 312 20.71 -14.28 2.52
N THR A 313 21.33 -13.76 1.46
CA THR A 313 21.96 -12.44 1.47
C THR A 313 20.93 -11.33 1.69
N GLU A 314 19.75 -11.44 1.06
CA GLU A 314 18.65 -10.49 1.29
C GLU A 314 18.03 -10.62 2.68
N LEU A 315 17.82 -11.84 3.17
CA LEU A 315 17.33 -12.09 4.52
C LEU A 315 18.28 -11.52 5.58
N LYS A 316 19.60 -11.65 5.40
CA LYS A 316 20.61 -11.11 6.32
C LYS A 316 20.51 -9.60 6.53
N LYS A 317 19.90 -8.84 5.61
CA LYS A 317 19.61 -7.41 5.80
C LYS A 317 18.66 -7.16 6.98
N PHE A 318 17.90 -8.16 7.40
CA PHE A 318 16.98 -8.10 8.53
C PHE A 318 17.57 -8.61 9.85
N ARG A 319 18.85 -9.02 9.89
CA ARG A 319 19.49 -9.58 11.09
C ARG A 319 19.50 -8.64 12.30
N ARG A 320 19.55 -7.32 12.06
CA ARG A 320 19.53 -6.28 13.11
C ARG A 320 18.42 -5.25 12.88
N TYR A 321 17.34 -5.68 12.23
CA TYR A 321 16.21 -4.80 11.91
C TYR A 321 15.26 -4.75 13.10
N ASP A 322 14.89 -3.55 13.55
CA ASP A 322 13.90 -3.39 14.62
C ASP A 322 12.50 -3.81 14.15
N MET A 323 12.06 -4.98 14.60
CA MET A 323 10.79 -5.59 14.21
C MET A 323 9.61 -5.06 15.01
N ARG A 324 9.82 -4.25 16.06
CA ARG A 324 8.73 -3.75 16.95
C ARG A 324 7.65 -2.99 16.19
N GLY A 325 8.04 -2.25 15.15
CA GLY A 325 7.09 -1.58 14.26
C GLY A 325 6.23 -2.55 13.44
N LEU A 326 6.77 -3.72 13.07
CA LEU A 326 6.02 -4.78 12.39
C LEU A 326 5.11 -5.52 13.36
N PHE A 327 5.60 -5.80 14.58
CA PHE A 327 4.83 -6.42 15.65
C PHE A 327 3.57 -5.61 15.96
N LYS A 328 3.72 -4.28 16.13
CA LYS A 328 2.58 -3.37 16.31
C LYS A 328 1.58 -3.44 15.14
N LYS A 329 2.03 -3.48 13.89
CA LYS A 329 1.14 -3.62 12.71
C LYS A 329 0.34 -4.91 12.70
N CYS A 330 0.84 -5.96 13.34
CA CYS A 330 0.17 -7.25 13.47
C CYS A 330 -0.70 -7.35 14.73
N GLY A 331 -0.74 -6.33 15.58
CA GLY A 331 -1.56 -6.30 16.81
C GLY A 331 -0.78 -6.52 18.11
N PHE A 332 0.53 -6.77 18.07
CA PHE A 332 1.34 -6.96 19.28
C PHE A 332 1.76 -5.61 19.86
N GLY A 333 1.04 -5.15 20.88
CA GLY A 333 1.32 -3.91 21.59
C GLY A 333 2.60 -3.97 22.42
N ALA A 334 3.22 -2.81 22.67
CA ALA A 334 4.40 -2.72 23.54
C ALA A 334 4.07 -2.91 25.04
N ASN A 335 2.78 -2.89 25.38
CA ASN A 335 2.22 -3.12 26.71
C ASN A 335 1.99 -4.61 27.03
N GLY A 336 2.49 -5.54 26.21
CA GLY A 336 2.26 -6.97 26.41
C GLY A 336 0.81 -7.40 26.14
N LYS A 337 0.09 -6.65 25.30
CA LYS A 337 -1.30 -6.97 24.92
C LYS A 337 -1.44 -7.15 23.41
N PHE A 338 -2.25 -8.12 23.02
CA PHE A 338 -2.57 -8.39 21.63
C PHE A 338 -3.92 -7.75 21.27
N ASN A 339 -3.97 -6.97 20.19
CA ASN A 339 -5.19 -6.36 19.67
C ASN A 339 -5.44 -6.82 18.22
N PRO A 340 -6.39 -7.74 17.97
CA PRO A 340 -6.68 -8.25 16.63
C PRO A 340 -7.23 -7.17 15.69
N GLY A 341 -7.90 -6.14 16.22
CA GLY A 341 -8.48 -5.04 15.45
C GLY A 341 -7.46 -4.20 14.68
N VAL A 342 -6.19 -4.21 15.09
CA VAL A 342 -5.12 -3.48 14.38
C VAL A 342 -4.89 -4.06 12.97
N ALA A 343 -4.80 -5.38 12.86
CA ALA A 343 -4.49 -6.07 11.61
C ALA A 343 -5.75 -6.61 10.91
N TYR A 344 -6.84 -6.79 11.65
CA TYR A 344 -8.11 -7.31 11.19
C TYR A 344 -9.25 -6.35 11.55
N LYS A 345 -9.29 -5.21 10.83
CA LYS A 345 -10.16 -4.06 11.13
C LYS A 345 -11.66 -4.35 11.11
N ASP A 346 -12.09 -5.39 10.40
CA ASP A 346 -13.51 -5.75 10.31
C ASP A 346 -14.04 -6.35 11.63
N ILE A 347 -13.15 -6.83 12.50
CA ILE A 347 -13.52 -7.46 13.78
C ILE A 347 -13.86 -6.44 14.86
N THR A 348 -13.32 -5.23 14.77
CA THR A 348 -13.49 -4.22 15.83
C THR A 348 -14.94 -3.79 15.95
N ASN A 349 -15.64 -3.64 14.81
CA ASN A 349 -17.06 -3.30 14.81
C ASN A 349 -17.95 -4.42 15.41
N ARG A 350 -17.51 -5.68 15.40
CA ARG A 350 -18.29 -6.85 15.86
C ARG A 350 -17.88 -7.35 17.25
N MET A 351 -16.62 -7.17 17.65
CA MET A 351 -16.15 -7.46 19.01
C MET A 351 -16.76 -6.51 20.03
N THR A 352 -16.99 -5.24 19.66
CA THR A 352 -17.76 -4.29 20.48
C THR A 352 -19.22 -4.72 20.64
N GLU A 353 -19.84 -5.30 19.59
CA GLU A 353 -21.18 -5.91 19.68
C GLU A 353 -21.19 -7.18 20.55
N ALA A 354 -20.06 -7.88 20.66
CA ALA A 354 -19.87 -9.08 21.48
C ALA A 354 -19.36 -8.81 22.91
N GLY A 355 -19.22 -7.54 23.32
CA GLY A 355 -18.88 -7.16 24.70
C GLY A 355 -17.39 -7.23 25.07
N PHE A 356 -16.48 -7.24 24.09
CA PHE A 356 -15.04 -7.12 24.33
C PHE A 356 -14.59 -5.68 24.06
N GLU A 357 -14.35 -4.90 25.12
CA GLU A 357 -13.79 -3.54 25.05
C GLU A 357 -12.26 -3.51 24.91
#